data_AF-A0A2G2CBS2-F1
#
_entry.id   AF-A0A2G2CBS2-F1
#
_cell.length_a   1.000
_cell.length_b   1.000
_cell.length_c   1.000
_cell.angle_alpha   90.00
_cell.angle_beta   90.00
_cell.angle_gamma   90.00
#
_symmetry.space_group_name_H-M   'P 1'
#
loop_
_entity.id
_entity.type
_entity.pdbx_description
1 polymer ?
#
loop_
_entity_poly.entity_id
_entity_poly.type
_entity_poly.pdbx_seq_one_letter_code
_entity_poly.pdbx_strand_id
1 'polypeptide(L)' 'MNIFGDVLKELGKMFVADLRLTLATLLSVLLVALLMHQGWVDAAIAGLLLTLLCIAVLAEAVLREVKQRKHR' A
#
# COMPACT_ATOMS: atom_id res chain seq x y z
N MET A 1 -26.57 -22.17 0.10
CA MET A 1 -25.50 -21.47 -0.65
C MET A 1 -26.07 -20.21 -1.23
N ASN A 2 -25.54 -19.04 -0.90
CA ASN A 2 -25.93 -17.80 -1.55
C ASN A 2 -24.71 -17.23 -2.27
N ILE A 3 -24.62 -17.51 -3.57
CA ILE A 3 -23.48 -17.16 -4.45
C ILE A 3 -23.15 -15.67 -4.35
N PHE A 4 -24.16 -14.81 -4.25
CA PHE A 4 -23.97 -13.37 -4.07
C PHE A 4 -23.22 -13.00 -2.80
N GLY A 5 -23.49 -13.69 -1.69
CA GLY A 5 -22.80 -13.45 -0.42
C GLY A 5 -21.34 -13.90 -0.44
N ASP A 6 -21.04 -14.97 -1.15
CA ASP A 6 -19.67 -15.47 -1.32
C ASP A 6 -18.84 -14.53 -2.19
N VAL A 7 -19.39 -14.08 -3.31
CA VAL A 7 -18.70 -13.17 -4.23
C VAL A 7 -18.47 -11.78 -3.61
N LEU A 8 -19.45 -11.22 -2.89
CA LEU A 8 -19.27 -9.95 -2.16
C LEU A 8 -18.21 -10.06 -1.05
N LYS A 9 -18.14 -11.22 -0.39
CA LYS A 9 -17.14 -11.49 0.64
C LYS A 9 -15.74 -11.65 0.04
N GLU A 10 -15.62 -12.36 -1.09
CA GLU A 10 -14.35 -12.55 -1.80
C GLU A 10 -13.86 -11.23 -2.42
N LEU A 11 -14.76 -10.47 -3.04
CA LEU A 11 -14.48 -9.12 -3.56
C LEU A 11 -14.07 -8.19 -2.43
N GLY A 12 -14.79 -8.17 -1.31
CA GLY A 12 -14.42 -7.37 -0.14
C GLY A 12 -13.05 -7.78 0.42
N LYS A 13 -12.69 -9.06 0.36
CA LYS A 13 -11.38 -9.56 0.82
C LYS A 13 -10.23 -9.12 -0.09
N MET A 14 -10.45 -9.16 -1.41
CA MET A 14 -9.51 -8.61 -2.40
C MET A 14 -9.42 -7.08 -2.31
N PHE A 15 -10.56 -6.39 -2.25
CA PHE A 15 -10.61 -4.93 -2.17
C PHE A 15 -10.03 -4.41 -0.87
N VAL A 16 -10.22 -5.07 0.28
CA VAL A 16 -9.61 -4.61 1.54
C VAL A 16 -8.10 -4.80 1.54
N ALA A 17 -7.59 -5.84 0.87
CA ALA A 17 -6.15 -6.00 0.68
C ALA A 17 -5.59 -4.88 -0.22
N ASP A 18 -6.28 -4.58 -1.30
CA ASP A 18 -5.90 -3.54 -2.27
C ASP A 18 -6.07 -2.12 -1.72
N LEU A 19 -7.18 -1.87 -1.00
CA LEU A 19 -7.53 -0.62 -0.33
C LEU A 19 -6.50 -0.28 0.74
N ARG A 20 -6.05 -1.27 1.53
CA ARG A 20 -5.02 -1.03 2.54
C ARG A 20 -3.67 -0.72 1.90
N LEU A 21 -3.35 -1.33 0.77
CA LEU A 21 -2.13 -1.05 0.04
C LEU A 21 -2.17 0.36 -0.58
N THR A 22 -3.30 0.74 -1.17
CA THR A 22 -3.54 2.10 -1.65
C THR A 22 -3.56 3.13 -0.52
N LEU A 23 -4.05 2.78 0.67
CA LEU A 23 -4.00 3.67 1.85
C LEU A 23 -2.56 3.84 2.36
N ALA A 24 -1.75 2.77 2.32
CA ALA A 24 -0.32 2.83 2.68
C ALA A 24 0.49 3.67 1.69
N THR A 25 0.22 3.57 0.37
CA THR A 25 0.84 4.45 -0.62
C THR A 25 0.34 5.89 -0.49
N LEU A 26 -0.96 6.12 -0.27
CA LEU A 26 -1.49 7.48 -0.02
C LEU A 26 -0.83 8.13 1.19
N LEU A 27 -0.70 7.40 2.31
CA LEU A 27 -0.04 7.89 3.52
C LEU A 27 1.44 8.17 3.27
N SER A 28 2.13 7.31 2.51
CA SER A 28 3.53 7.52 2.14
C SER A 28 3.71 8.81 1.33
N VAL A 29 2.83 9.04 0.34
CA VAL A 29 2.84 10.26 -0.47
C VAL A 29 2.51 11.49 0.38
N LEU A 30 1.50 11.40 1.24
CA LEU A 30 1.11 12.47 2.14
C LEU A 30 2.25 12.85 3.10
N LEU A 31 2.97 11.87 3.62
CA LEU A 31 4.11 12.08 4.51
C LEU A 31 5.24 12.84 3.80
N VAL A 32 5.61 12.43 2.57
CA VAL A 32 6.65 13.13 1.82
C VAL A 32 6.20 14.52 1.39
N ALA A 33 4.93 14.70 1.02
CA ALA A 33 4.37 16.01 0.69
C ALA A 33 4.43 16.98 1.87
N LEU A 34 4.11 16.51 3.09
CA LEU A 34 4.26 17.29 4.33
C LEU A 34 5.73 17.66 4.59
N LEU A 35 6.64 16.72 4.38
CA LEU A 35 8.07 16.92 4.59
C LEU A 35 8.68 17.93 3.61
N MET A 36 8.21 17.92 2.35
CA MET A 36 8.53 18.96 1.36
C MET A 36 7.91 20.32 1.73
N HIS A 37 6.64 20.33 2.18
CA HIS A 37 5.95 21.57 2.55
C HIS A 37 6.66 22.30 3.70
N GLN A 38 7.22 21.55 4.64
CA GLN A 38 7.98 22.10 5.76
C GLN A 38 9.33 22.70 5.33
N GLY A 39 9.79 22.42 4.09
CA GLY A 39 11.07 22.90 3.55
C GLY A 39 12.30 22.10 3.98
N TRP A 40 12.11 20.89 4.52
CA TRP A 40 13.20 20.09 5.10
C TRP A 40 13.96 19.29 4.06
N VAL A 41 13.41 19.16 2.84
CA VAL A 41 13.86 18.19 1.85
C VAL A 41 13.80 18.80 0.45
N ASP A 42 14.95 18.76 -0.23
CA ASP A 42 15.07 19.19 -1.63
C ASP A 42 14.28 18.24 -2.56
N ALA A 43 13.82 18.75 -3.71
CA ALA A 43 12.95 18.01 -4.63
C ALA A 43 13.57 16.68 -5.09
N ALA A 44 14.89 16.64 -5.27
CA ALA A 44 15.61 15.41 -5.63
C ALA A 44 15.56 14.36 -4.50
N ILE A 45 15.71 14.79 -3.24
CA ILE A 45 15.72 13.90 -2.08
C ILE A 45 14.30 13.39 -1.78
N ALA A 46 13.29 14.25 -1.97
CA ALA A 46 11.89 13.87 -1.82
C ALA A 46 11.46 12.82 -2.86
N GLY A 47 11.92 12.96 -4.11
CA GLY A 47 11.69 11.94 -5.15
C GLY A 47 12.33 10.59 -4.81
N LEU A 48 13.57 10.60 -4.29
CA LEU A 48 14.24 9.38 -3.81
C LEU A 48 13.51 8.75 -2.62
N LEU A 49 13.04 9.55 -1.66
CA LEU A 49 12.25 9.07 -0.53
C LEU A 49 10.93 8.44 -1.00
N LEU A 50 10.21 9.07 -1.93
CA LEU A 50 8.97 8.53 -2.48
C LEU A 50 9.18 7.20 -3.20
N THR A 51 10.23 7.11 -4.02
CA THR A 51 10.54 5.87 -4.74
C THR A 51 10.90 4.75 -3.77
N LEU A 52 11.71 5.02 -2.75
CA LEU A 52 12.02 4.04 -1.71
C LEU A 52 10.79 3.61 -0.90
N LEU A 53 9.94 4.54 -0.46
CA LEU A 53 8.69 4.20 0.24
C LEU A 53 7.76 3.38 -0.64
N CYS A 54 7.64 3.71 -1.93
CA CYS A 54 6.82 2.96 -2.87
C CYS A 54 7.32 1.52 -3.03
N ILE A 55 8.64 1.33 -3.19
CA ILE A 55 9.26 -0.01 -3.25
C ILE A 55 9.04 -0.78 -1.95
N ALA A 56 9.17 -0.12 -0.80
CA ALA A 56 8.95 -0.75 0.51
C ALA A 56 7.50 -1.24 0.67
N VAL A 57 6.52 -0.40 0.33
CA VAL A 57 5.09 -0.78 0.37
C VAL A 57 4.81 -1.93 -0.60
N LEU A 58 5.42 -1.91 -1.79
CA LEU A 58 5.28 -3.00 -2.76
C LEU A 58 5.91 -4.30 -2.24
N ALA A 59 7.08 -4.23 -1.62
CA ALA A 59 7.76 -5.39 -1.02
C ALA A 59 6.95 -5.98 0.14
N GLU A 60 6.38 -5.15 1.01
CA GLU A 60 5.47 -5.61 2.07
C GLU A 60 4.23 -6.28 1.49
N ALA A 61 3.66 -5.74 0.40
CA ALA A 61 2.54 -6.36 -0.31
C ALA A 61 2.91 -7.78 -0.75
N VAL A 62 4.03 -7.91 -1.46
CA VAL A 62 4.51 -9.18 -2.03
C VAL A 62 4.86 -10.17 -0.92
N LEU A 63 5.61 -9.76 0.09
CA LEU A 63 5.98 -10.62 1.24
C LEU A 63 4.74 -11.11 1.98
N ARG A 64 3.72 -10.27 2.09
CA ARG A 64 2.46 -10.62 2.76
C ARG A 64 1.65 -11.62 1.93
N GLU A 65 1.56 -11.44 0.63
CA GLU A 65 0.96 -12.40 -0.30
C GLU A 65 1.67 -13.76 -0.23
N VAL A 66 3.01 -13.75 -0.24
CA VAL A 66 3.83 -14.96 -0.07
C VAL A 66 3.57 -15.61 1.29
N LYS A 67 3.50 -14.82 2.37
CA LYS A 67 3.21 -15.33 3.72
C LYS A 67 1.79 -15.90 3.85
N GLN A 68 0.79 -15.27 3.22
CA GLN A 68 -0.58 -15.79 3.20
C GLN A 68 -0.70 -17.09 2.41
N ARG A 69 0.02 -17.21 1.28
CA ARG A 69 0.06 -18.47 0.51
C ARG A 69 0.78 -19.59 1.25
N LYS A 70 1.80 -19.28 2.05
CA LYS A 70 2.51 -20.28 2.89
C LYS A 70 1.67 -20.82 4.05
N HIS A 71 0.63 -20.10 4.47
CA HIS A 71 -0.22 -20.45 5.60
C HIS A 71 -1.56 -21.10 5.20
N ARG A 72 -1.76 -21.33 3.88
CA ARG A 72 -2.94 -21.97 3.30
C ARG A 72 -2.63 -23.39 2.85
#